data_AF-A0A2T3GSD5-F1
#
_entry.id   AF-A0A2T3GSD5-F1
#
_cell.length_a   1.000
_cell.length_b   1.000
_cell.length_c   1.000
_cell.angle_alpha   90.00
_cell.angle_beta   90.00
_cell.angle_gamma   90.00
#
_symmetry.space_group_name_H-M   'P 1'
#
loop_
_entity.id
_entity.type
_entity.pdbx_description
1 polymer ?
#
loop_
_entity_poly.entity_id
_entity_poly.type
_entity_poly.pdbx_seq_one_letter_code
_entity_poly.pdbx_strand_id
1 'polypeptide(L)'
;MGHGLVMRQKTSTEIFTYWEQLRCNADAPLRNLIQPSAVRHILPQLFILESVPNEAPRFRLAGTAICSFMGRELRGESFATLWAGSQPDDPVRIAAGVMAHVVPALINATGYSISGRNIAFEMVLMPVRSAGDVCDRLLGCLTPVAPASWLGSERLEFLALDRSSLLYERPARRVELPMYYPEPADLVSRHDGVGLGELMRRALNPKAAGHDHGKVDPSRYRFNRLL
;
A
#
# COMPACT_ATOMS: atom_id res chain seq x y z
N MET A 1 6.03 -0.37 33.82
CA MET A 1 4.63 -0.11 33.42
C MET A 1 4.66 0.81 32.22
N GLY A 2 4.56 0.27 31.00
CA GLY A 2 4.56 1.07 29.79
C GLY A 2 3.21 1.78 29.67
N HIS A 3 3.17 3.08 29.92
CA HIS A 3 2.01 3.88 29.55
C HIS A 3 2.00 3.98 28.03
N GLY A 4 1.36 3.00 27.38
CA GLY A 4 1.01 3.06 25.97
C GLY A 4 0.30 4.40 25.71
N LEU A 5 0.71 5.07 24.64
CA LEU A 5 0.16 6.38 24.34
C LEU A 5 -1.27 6.21 23.87
N VAL A 6 -2.21 6.82 24.59
CA VAL A 6 -3.63 6.78 24.26
C VAL A 6 -3.95 7.98 23.38
N MET A 7 -4.71 7.76 22.31
CA MET A 7 -5.27 8.85 21.49
C MET A 7 -6.16 9.75 22.36
N ARG A 8 -5.90 11.05 22.34
CA ARG A 8 -6.62 12.03 23.17
C ARG A 8 -7.51 12.95 22.36
N GLN A 9 -7.24 13.13 21.07
CA GLN A 9 -8.04 14.02 20.24
C GLN A 9 -9.24 13.29 19.64
N LYS A 10 -10.40 13.94 19.71
CA LYS A 10 -11.66 13.38 19.17
C LYS A 10 -11.52 13.02 17.69
N THR A 11 -10.88 13.89 16.89
CA THR A 11 -10.65 13.65 15.46
C THR A 11 -9.75 12.44 15.22
N SER A 12 -8.66 12.28 15.99
CA SER A 12 -7.78 11.11 15.90
C SER A 12 -8.52 9.82 16.20
N THR A 13 -9.26 9.77 17.32
CA THR A 13 -10.07 8.61 17.70
C THR A 13 -11.13 8.28 16.65
N GLU A 14 -11.79 9.31 16.11
CA GLU A 14 -12.83 9.16 15.11
C GLU A 14 -12.28 8.58 13.80
N ILE A 15 -11.21 9.17 13.24
CA ILE A 15 -10.63 8.67 11.98
C ILE A 15 -10.01 7.28 12.15
N PHE A 16 -9.41 7.00 13.31
CA PHE A 16 -8.88 5.68 13.62
C PHE A 16 -9.99 4.64 13.70
N THR A 17 -11.10 4.96 14.36
CA THR A 17 -12.28 4.08 14.43
C THR A 17 -12.85 3.81 13.04
N TYR A 18 -12.94 4.84 12.20
CA TYR A 18 -13.37 4.69 10.81
C TYR A 18 -12.41 3.78 10.01
N TRP A 19 -11.11 3.96 10.15
CA TRP A 19 -10.10 3.13 9.49
C TRP A 19 -10.17 1.66 9.95
N GLU A 20 -10.33 1.42 11.25
CA GLU A 20 -10.55 0.09 11.83
C GLU A 20 -11.80 -0.59 11.25
N GLN A 21 -12.89 0.16 11.10
CA GLN A 21 -14.12 -0.35 10.49
C GLN A 21 -13.93 -0.70 9.01
N LEU A 22 -13.17 0.09 8.25
CA LEU A 22 -12.95 -0.18 6.83
C LEU A 22 -12.08 -1.42 6.58
N ARG A 23 -11.06 -1.66 7.41
CA ARG A 23 -10.14 -2.79 7.19
C ARG A 23 -10.78 -4.13 7.54
N CYS A 24 -11.78 -4.15 8.42
CA CYS A 24 -12.42 -5.37 8.90
C CYS A 24 -11.38 -6.43 9.35
N ASN A 25 -11.27 -7.53 8.60
CA ASN A 25 -10.32 -8.63 8.88
C ASN A 25 -8.99 -8.51 8.13
N ALA A 26 -8.81 -7.47 7.30
CA ALA A 26 -7.54 -7.19 6.63
C ALA A 26 -6.61 -6.36 7.52
N ASP A 27 -5.32 -6.39 7.20
CA ASP A 27 -4.29 -5.63 7.92
C ASP A 27 -4.42 -4.12 7.66
N ALA A 28 -4.84 -3.74 6.45
CA ALA A 28 -5.13 -2.35 6.06
C ALA A 28 -6.30 -2.30 5.06
N PRO A 29 -7.09 -1.21 5.01
CA PRO A 29 -8.16 -1.06 4.02
C PRO A 29 -7.60 -0.69 2.64
N LEU A 30 -8.37 -1.02 1.60
CA LEU A 30 -8.13 -0.50 0.25
C LEU A 30 -8.56 0.97 0.17
N ARG A 31 -7.83 1.76 -0.61
CA ARG A 31 -8.10 3.20 -0.78
C ARG A 31 -9.51 3.50 -1.31
N ASN A 32 -10.08 2.59 -2.12
CA ASN A 32 -11.40 2.76 -2.73
C ASN A 32 -12.55 2.55 -1.74
N LEU A 33 -12.28 1.97 -0.56
CA LEU A 33 -13.25 1.85 0.53
C LEU A 33 -13.37 3.15 1.33
N ILE A 34 -12.38 4.03 1.25
CA ILE A 34 -12.38 5.32 1.94
C ILE A 34 -13.38 6.23 1.22
N GLN A 35 -14.45 6.58 1.92
CA GLN A 35 -15.50 7.48 1.48
C GLN A 35 -15.34 8.84 2.19
N PRO A 36 -14.87 9.89 1.49
CA PRO A 36 -14.67 11.21 2.11
C PRO A 36 -15.93 11.78 2.76
N SER A 37 -17.11 11.46 2.22
CA SER A 37 -18.40 11.90 2.74
C SER A 37 -18.70 11.38 4.16
N ALA A 38 -18.17 10.21 4.53
CA ALA A 38 -18.36 9.62 5.85
C ALA A 38 -17.62 10.39 6.96
N VAL A 39 -16.56 11.12 6.59
CA VAL A 39 -15.68 11.87 7.52
C VAL A 39 -15.60 13.36 7.17
N ARG A 40 -16.64 13.88 6.49
CA ARG A 40 -16.63 15.22 5.87
C ARG A 40 -16.25 16.35 6.83
N HIS A 41 -16.67 16.25 8.10
CA HIS A 41 -16.48 17.29 9.12
C HIS A 41 -15.06 17.28 9.70
N ILE A 42 -14.29 16.21 9.52
CA ILE A 42 -12.88 16.14 9.93
C ILE A 42 -11.91 16.21 8.75
N LEU A 43 -12.38 16.16 7.49
CA LEU A 43 -11.55 16.30 6.28
C LEU A 43 -10.52 17.45 6.32
N PRO A 44 -10.83 18.65 6.87
CA PRO A 44 -9.83 19.73 6.96
C PRO A 44 -8.56 19.35 7.73
N GLN A 45 -8.62 18.35 8.61
CA GLN A 45 -7.53 17.89 9.46
C GLN A 45 -6.92 16.56 9.00
N LEU A 46 -7.35 16.03 7.85
CA LEU A 46 -6.85 14.78 7.29
C LEU A 46 -5.84 15.02 6.18
N PHE A 47 -4.98 14.06 5.93
CA PHE A 47 -4.06 14.04 4.80
C PHE A 47 -3.85 12.63 4.28
N ILE A 48 -3.37 12.52 3.04
CA ILE A 48 -2.92 11.26 2.44
C ILE A 48 -1.47 11.43 2.02
N LEU A 49 -0.61 10.54 2.52
CA LEU A 49 0.74 10.37 2.01
C LEU A 49 0.76 9.20 1.03
N GLU A 50 1.66 9.28 0.05
CA GLU A 50 2.02 8.12 -0.76
C GLU A 50 3.52 7.86 -0.69
N SER A 51 3.89 6.59 -0.82
CA SER A 51 5.26 6.18 -0.93
C SER A 51 5.86 6.68 -2.24
N VAL A 52 7.13 7.05 -2.19
CA VAL A 52 7.94 7.38 -3.36
C VAL A 52 9.22 6.56 -3.24
N PRO A 53 9.64 5.82 -4.28
CA PRO A 53 10.85 5.01 -4.22
C PRO A 53 12.07 5.83 -3.81
N ASN A 54 12.80 5.37 -2.80
CA ASN A 54 14.02 6.00 -2.27
C ASN A 54 13.87 7.45 -1.80
N GLU A 55 12.65 7.90 -1.53
CA GLU A 55 12.36 9.26 -1.05
C GLU A 55 11.42 9.23 0.17
N ALA A 56 11.36 10.33 0.89
CA ALA A 56 10.33 10.53 1.91
C ALA A 56 8.93 10.49 1.27
N PRO A 57 7.90 9.97 1.97
CA PRO A 57 6.53 9.98 1.46
C PRO A 57 6.08 11.39 1.09
N ARG A 58 5.27 11.51 0.03
CA ARG A 58 4.75 12.79 -0.44
C ARG A 58 3.28 12.95 -0.14
N PHE A 59 2.87 14.16 0.18
CA PHE A 59 1.46 14.51 0.29
C PHE A 59 0.77 14.38 -1.07
N ARG A 60 -0.27 13.56 -1.12
CA ARG A 60 -1.22 13.56 -2.23
C ARG A 60 -2.38 14.50 -1.99
N LEU A 61 -2.85 14.52 -0.75
CA LEU A 61 -3.92 15.37 -0.29
C LEU A 61 -3.54 15.89 1.10
N ALA A 62 -3.89 17.13 1.37
CA ALA A 62 -3.84 17.72 2.71
C ALA A 62 -5.10 18.56 2.90
N GLY A 63 -5.74 18.39 4.05
CA GLY A 63 -6.92 19.13 4.44
C GLY A 63 -6.61 20.61 4.63
N THR A 64 -7.64 21.45 4.48
CA THR A 64 -7.51 22.90 4.49
C THR A 64 -7.00 23.46 5.82
N ALA A 65 -7.30 22.81 6.96
CA ALA A 65 -6.76 23.24 8.25
C ALA A 65 -5.25 23.01 8.31
N ILE A 66 -4.77 21.86 7.80
CA ILE A 66 -3.33 21.56 7.76
C ILE A 66 -2.59 22.55 6.86
N CYS A 67 -3.12 22.82 5.65
CA CYS A 67 -2.53 23.83 4.76
C CYS A 67 -2.52 25.22 5.40
N SER A 68 -3.57 25.57 6.17
CA SER A 68 -3.62 26.82 6.94
C SER A 68 -2.55 26.86 8.04
N PHE A 69 -2.37 25.77 8.80
CA PHE A 69 -1.32 25.68 9.82
C PHE A 69 0.06 25.87 9.21
N MET A 70 0.33 25.28 8.04
CA MET A 70 1.63 25.37 7.39
C MET A 70 1.82 26.62 6.51
N GLY A 71 0.76 27.43 6.35
CA GLY A 71 0.76 28.64 5.53
C GLY A 71 1.01 28.40 4.03
N ARG A 72 0.82 27.17 3.54
CA ARG A 72 1.05 26.77 2.14
C ARG A 72 0.25 25.53 1.76
N GLU A 73 0.03 25.33 0.46
CA GLU A 73 -0.48 24.06 -0.03
C GLU A 73 0.58 22.97 0.10
N LEU A 74 0.21 21.82 0.67
CA LEU A 74 1.13 20.70 0.86
C LEU A 74 1.07 19.67 -0.26
N ARG A 75 0.16 19.76 -1.23
CA ARG A 75 0.05 18.77 -2.30
C ARG A 75 1.36 18.67 -3.08
N GLY A 76 1.91 17.46 -3.17
CA GLY A 76 3.18 17.17 -3.84
C GLY A 76 4.43 17.38 -2.96
N GLU A 77 4.29 18.07 -1.84
CA GLU A 77 5.38 18.31 -0.89
C GLU A 77 5.82 17.02 -0.21
N SER A 78 7.11 16.97 0.16
CA SER A 78 7.66 15.87 0.94
C SER A 78 7.18 15.98 2.40
N PHE A 79 6.85 14.83 3.00
CA PHE A 79 6.51 14.74 4.43
C PHE A 79 7.63 15.27 5.33
N ALA A 80 8.89 15.13 4.89
CA ALA A 80 10.05 15.67 5.60
C ALA A 80 9.97 17.20 5.80
N THR A 81 9.28 17.93 4.91
CA THR A 81 9.16 19.41 4.97
C THR A 81 8.29 19.91 6.12
N LEU A 82 7.59 19.02 6.82
CA LEU A 82 6.87 19.40 8.04
C LEU A 82 7.79 19.51 9.25
N TRP A 83 8.95 18.87 9.23
CA TRP A 83 9.72 18.59 10.43
C TRP A 83 10.94 19.50 10.56
N ALA A 84 11.35 19.77 11.79
CA ALA A 84 12.58 20.51 12.07
C ALA A 84 13.78 19.83 11.40
N GLY A 85 14.67 20.61 10.78
CA GLY A 85 15.84 20.10 10.07
C GLY A 85 16.86 19.33 10.93
N SER A 86 16.75 19.40 12.26
CA SER A 86 17.55 18.57 13.19
C SER A 86 17.01 17.16 13.40
N GLN A 87 15.73 16.89 13.08
CA GLN A 87 15.06 15.60 13.26
C GLN A 87 14.14 15.19 12.08
N PRO A 88 14.45 15.48 10.80
CA PRO A 88 13.52 15.17 9.71
C PRO A 88 13.41 13.65 9.47
N ASP A 89 14.44 12.89 9.82
CA ASP A 89 14.51 11.46 9.49
C ASP A 89 13.59 10.60 10.37
N ASP A 90 13.41 10.93 11.65
CA ASP A 90 12.65 10.08 12.56
C ASP A 90 11.17 9.98 12.18
N PRO A 91 10.44 11.09 11.92
CA PRO A 91 9.06 11.02 11.45
C PRO A 91 8.91 10.34 10.10
N VAL A 92 9.87 10.55 9.18
CA VAL A 92 9.88 9.90 7.86
C VAL A 92 10.07 8.39 8.01
N ARG A 93 10.98 7.96 8.89
CA ARG A 93 11.21 6.55 9.23
C ARG A 93 9.99 5.92 9.90
N ILE A 94 9.30 6.65 10.78
CA ILE A 94 8.04 6.18 11.38
C ILE A 94 7.00 5.98 10.28
N ALA A 95 6.81 6.95 9.38
CA ALA A 95 5.87 6.83 8.26
C ALA A 95 6.19 5.62 7.36
N ALA A 96 7.47 5.43 7.01
CA ALA A 96 7.93 4.26 6.26
C ALA A 96 7.67 2.95 7.02
N GLY A 97 7.94 2.92 8.33
CA GLY A 97 7.68 1.78 9.21
C GLY A 97 6.20 1.40 9.30
N VAL A 98 5.29 2.40 9.35
CA VAL A 98 3.84 2.17 9.34
C VAL A 98 3.41 1.47 8.04
N MET A 99 3.94 1.91 6.89
CA MET A 99 3.67 1.24 5.61
C MET A 99 4.28 -0.16 5.55
N ALA A 100 5.54 -0.31 5.95
CA ALA A 100 6.28 -1.57 5.84
C ALA A 100 5.78 -2.66 6.78
N HIS A 101 5.36 -2.30 7.99
CA HIS A 101 4.89 -3.24 9.01
C HIS A 101 3.37 -3.31 9.13
N VAL A 102 2.64 -2.44 8.43
CA VAL A 102 1.18 -2.36 8.47
C VAL A 102 0.66 -2.18 9.91
N VAL A 103 1.38 -1.39 10.70
CA VAL A 103 1.04 -1.07 12.09
C VAL A 103 0.85 0.44 12.22
N PRO A 104 -0.37 0.93 12.57
CA PRO A 104 -0.60 2.35 12.75
C PRO A 104 0.28 2.96 13.84
N ALA A 105 0.57 4.25 13.72
CA ALA A 105 1.35 4.99 14.71
C ALA A 105 0.61 6.24 15.19
N LEU A 106 0.80 6.56 16.47
CA LEU A 106 0.42 7.81 17.09
C LEU A 106 1.69 8.62 17.37
N ILE A 107 1.66 9.88 16.98
CA ILE A 107 2.76 10.83 17.11
C ILE A 107 2.25 12.04 17.89
N ASN A 108 3.00 12.44 18.92
CA ASN A 108 2.90 13.78 19.49
C ASN A 108 4.03 14.63 18.93
N ALA A 109 3.66 15.84 18.52
CA ALA A 109 4.59 16.81 17.98
C ALA A 109 4.27 18.20 18.53
N THR A 110 5.27 19.06 18.57
CA THR A 110 5.10 20.47 18.90
C THR A 110 5.34 21.31 17.66
N GLY A 111 4.34 22.08 17.23
CA GLY A 111 4.48 23.03 16.14
C GLY A 111 5.03 24.35 16.63
N TYR A 112 5.99 24.92 15.91
CA TYR A 112 6.63 26.20 16.21
C TYR A 112 6.35 27.21 15.11
N SER A 113 6.02 28.43 15.49
CA SER A 113 5.85 29.58 14.59
C SER A 113 7.09 30.46 14.57
N ILE A 114 7.16 31.37 13.59
CA ILE A 114 8.28 32.31 13.46
C ILE A 114 8.37 33.31 14.63
N SER A 115 7.24 33.66 15.27
CA SER A 115 7.23 34.52 16.45
C SER A 115 7.63 33.81 17.75
N GLY A 116 7.99 32.52 17.68
CA GLY A 116 8.38 31.72 18.83
C GLY A 116 7.21 31.10 19.62
N ARG A 117 5.96 31.29 19.17
CA ARG A 117 4.81 30.58 19.74
C ARG A 117 4.86 29.11 19.36
N ASN A 118 4.39 28.26 20.26
CA ASN A 118 4.28 26.84 20.02
C ASN A 118 2.93 26.26 20.44
N ILE A 119 2.58 25.11 19.88
CA ILE A 119 1.38 24.37 20.23
C ILE A 119 1.59 22.87 20.00
N ALA A 120 1.08 22.06 20.93
CA ALA A 120 1.11 20.61 20.80
C ALA A 120 0.09 20.12 19.76
N PHE A 121 0.49 19.10 19.02
CA PHE A 121 -0.29 18.38 18.03
C PHE A 121 -0.32 16.89 18.33
N GLU A 122 -1.42 16.27 17.94
CA GLU A 122 -1.57 14.82 17.83
C GLU A 122 -1.71 14.46 16.35
N MET A 123 -0.87 13.54 15.90
CA MET A 123 -0.87 13.00 14.55
C MET A 123 -1.04 11.48 14.58
N VAL A 124 -1.97 10.96 13.78
CA VAL A 124 -2.13 9.51 13.56
C VAL A 124 -1.71 9.20 12.14
N LEU A 125 -0.98 8.10 11.96
CA LEU A 125 -0.62 7.54 10.67
C LEU A 125 -1.17 6.11 10.57
N MET A 126 -1.98 5.84 9.56
CA MET A 126 -2.61 4.54 9.32
C MET A 126 -2.32 4.04 7.91
N PRO A 127 -1.93 2.77 7.74
CA PRO A 127 -1.60 2.21 6.43
C PRO A 127 -2.85 2.05 5.56
N VAL A 128 -2.69 2.31 4.26
CA VAL A 128 -3.72 2.17 3.23
C VAL A 128 -3.09 1.53 2.01
N ARG A 129 -3.84 0.67 1.34
CA ARG A 129 -3.42 -0.02 0.11
C ARG A 129 -4.07 0.61 -1.10
N SER A 130 -3.30 0.99 -2.12
CA SER A 130 -3.88 1.40 -3.41
C SER A 130 -4.57 0.25 -4.14
N ALA A 131 -3.92 -0.91 -4.12
CA ALA A 131 -4.32 -2.18 -4.73
C ALA A 131 -3.45 -3.31 -4.15
N GLY A 132 -3.87 -4.57 -4.34
CA GLY A 132 -3.10 -5.73 -3.89
C GLY A 132 -2.88 -5.73 -2.38
N ASP A 133 -1.74 -6.27 -1.93
CA ASP A 133 -1.43 -6.45 -0.51
C ASP A 133 -0.37 -5.47 0.03
N VAL A 134 0.18 -4.62 -0.84
CA VAL A 134 1.23 -3.66 -0.48
C VAL A 134 0.59 -2.37 0.04
N CYS A 135 1.03 -1.92 1.22
CA CYS A 135 0.70 -0.60 1.74
C CYS A 135 1.64 0.44 1.14
N ASP A 136 1.12 1.24 0.21
CA ASP A 136 1.82 2.31 -0.50
C ASP A 136 1.31 3.70 -0.14
N ARG A 137 0.33 3.78 0.78
CA ARG A 137 -0.27 5.04 1.23
C ARG A 137 -0.45 5.05 2.75
N LEU A 138 -0.50 6.26 3.28
CA LEU A 138 -0.95 6.52 4.64
C LEU A 138 -2.16 7.43 4.61
N LEU A 139 -3.20 7.07 5.35
CA LEU A 139 -4.21 8.01 5.82
C LEU A 139 -3.73 8.57 7.14
N GLY A 140 -3.64 9.89 7.24
CA GLY A 140 -3.25 10.54 8.48
C GLY A 140 -4.18 11.67 8.89
N CYS A 141 -4.08 12.05 10.16
CA CYS A 141 -4.67 13.28 10.68
C CYS A 141 -3.64 14.08 11.46
N LEU A 142 -3.79 15.40 11.49
CA LEU A 142 -3.00 16.30 12.31
C LEU A 142 -3.93 17.27 13.02
N THR A 143 -3.97 17.19 14.35
CA THR A 143 -4.92 17.95 15.17
C THR A 143 -4.21 18.68 16.31
N PRO A 144 -4.49 19.97 16.54
CA PRO A 144 -3.94 20.67 17.68
C PRO A 144 -4.57 20.13 18.99
N VAL A 145 -3.76 19.99 20.04
CA VAL A 145 -4.20 19.43 21.32
C VAL A 145 -5.06 20.41 22.13
N ALA A 146 -4.91 21.70 21.86
CA ALA A 146 -5.67 22.78 22.48
C ALA A 146 -6.06 23.82 21.43
N PRO A 147 -7.15 24.57 21.63
CA PRO A 147 -7.46 25.72 20.79
C PRO A 147 -6.39 26.81 20.97
N ALA A 148 -5.95 27.40 19.86
CA ALA A 148 -5.06 28.56 19.87
C ALA A 148 -5.60 29.61 18.90
N SER A 149 -5.91 30.80 19.42
CA SER A 149 -6.48 31.91 18.64
C SER A 149 -5.57 32.41 17.51
N TRP A 150 -4.27 32.15 17.61
CA TRP A 150 -3.28 32.54 16.62
C TRP A 150 -3.09 31.50 15.51
N LEU A 151 -3.50 30.25 15.75
CA LEU A 151 -3.30 29.17 14.79
C LEU A 151 -4.18 29.40 13.55
N GLY A 152 -3.55 29.58 12.39
CA GLY A 152 -4.21 29.94 11.13
C GLY A 152 -4.16 31.43 10.78
N SER A 153 -3.85 32.31 11.74
CA SER A 153 -3.43 33.69 11.44
C SER A 153 -1.90 33.79 11.30
N GLU A 154 -1.20 32.96 12.05
CA GLU A 154 0.24 32.76 11.95
C GLU A 154 0.50 31.30 11.55
N ARG A 155 1.42 31.12 10.59
CA ARG A 155 1.84 29.80 10.13
C ARG A 155 2.88 29.19 11.07
N LEU A 156 2.88 27.87 11.12
CA LEU A 156 3.97 27.07 11.66
C LEU A 156 5.13 27.07 10.65
N GLU A 157 6.33 27.18 11.19
CA GLU A 157 7.57 27.00 10.45
C GLU A 157 7.93 25.51 10.36
N PHE A 158 7.79 24.78 11.48
CA PHE A 158 8.05 23.35 11.54
C PHE A 158 7.33 22.67 12.71
N LEU A 159 7.30 21.34 12.67
CA LEU A 159 6.94 20.44 13.76
C LEU A 159 8.21 19.81 14.34
N ALA A 160 8.29 19.72 15.65
CA ALA A 160 9.26 18.88 16.35
C ALA A 160 8.56 17.60 16.81
N LEU A 161 9.17 16.44 16.56
CA LEU A 161 8.70 15.17 17.10
C LEU A 161 8.97 15.15 18.61
N ASP A 162 7.93 14.95 19.42
CA ASP A 162 8.08 14.81 20.86
C ASP A 162 8.13 13.33 21.25
N ARG A 163 7.22 12.54 20.68
CA ARG A 163 7.11 11.10 20.96
C ARG A 163 6.32 10.39 19.86
N SER A 164 6.61 9.11 19.67
CA SER A 164 5.78 8.20 18.88
C SER A 164 5.48 6.90 19.62
N SER A 165 4.35 6.28 19.31
CA SER A 165 4.02 4.92 19.73
C SER A 165 3.27 4.18 18.62
N LEU A 166 3.51 2.88 18.50
CA LEU A 166 2.68 2.03 17.65
C LEU A 166 1.33 1.78 18.33
N LEU A 167 0.25 1.82 17.56
CA LEU A 167 -1.10 1.53 18.00
C LEU A 167 -1.39 0.06 17.71
N TYR A 168 -0.88 -0.84 18.55
CA TYR A 168 -1.16 -2.28 18.39
C TYR A 168 -1.08 -3.07 19.72
N GLU A 169 -2.13 -3.86 19.99
CA GLU A 169 -2.16 -4.91 21.03
C GLU A 169 -2.51 -6.32 20.48
N ARG A 170 -2.73 -6.49 19.16
CA ARG A 170 -2.81 -7.84 18.55
C ARG A 170 -1.40 -8.32 18.15
N PRO A 171 -1.13 -9.60 17.88
CA PRO A 171 0.08 -9.99 17.20
C PRO A 171 -0.10 -9.70 15.70
N ALA A 172 0.82 -8.94 15.09
CA ALA A 172 0.84 -8.83 13.63
C ALA A 172 0.94 -10.27 13.10
N ARG A 173 0.02 -10.69 12.22
CA ARG A 173 0.18 -11.98 11.56
C ARG A 173 1.51 -11.89 10.84
N ARG A 174 2.48 -12.76 11.18
CA ARG A 174 3.69 -12.90 10.39
C ARG A 174 3.22 -13.11 8.95
N VAL A 175 3.58 -12.21 8.06
CA VAL A 175 3.57 -12.51 6.63
C VAL A 175 4.45 -13.74 6.50
N GLU A 176 3.84 -14.90 6.30
CA GLU A 176 4.55 -16.03 5.72
C GLU A 176 4.92 -15.56 4.33
N LEU A 177 6.16 -15.10 4.18
CA LEU A 177 6.79 -15.10 2.87
C LEU A 177 6.53 -16.50 2.30
N PRO A 178 5.97 -16.64 1.08
CA PRO A 178 5.88 -17.96 0.48
C PRO A 178 7.28 -18.58 0.56
N MET A 179 7.39 -19.69 1.28
CA MET A 179 8.65 -20.41 1.52
C MET A 179 9.23 -21.01 0.23
N TYR A 180 8.59 -20.74 -0.90
CA TYR A 180 9.00 -21.14 -2.23
C TYR A 180 9.59 -19.93 -2.95
N TYR A 181 10.91 -19.76 -2.84
CA TYR A 181 11.65 -19.18 -3.94
C TYR A 181 11.72 -20.28 -5.02
N PRO A 182 11.09 -20.12 -6.20
CA PRO A 182 11.42 -20.99 -7.31
C PRO A 182 12.93 -20.86 -7.56
N GLU A 183 13.65 -21.98 -7.60
CA GLU A 183 15.04 -21.93 -8.03
C GLU A 183 15.09 -21.32 -9.44
N PRO A 184 16.16 -20.60 -9.81
CA PRO A 184 16.32 -20.06 -11.16
C PRO A 184 16.24 -21.15 -12.27
N ALA A 185 16.29 -22.43 -11.92
CA ALA A 185 16.00 -23.55 -12.80
C ALA A 185 14.52 -23.68 -13.19
N ASP A 186 13.57 -23.25 -12.35
CA ASP A 186 12.12 -23.34 -12.62
C ASP A 186 11.61 -22.23 -13.55
N LEU A 187 12.40 -21.17 -13.74
CA LEU A 187 12.09 -20.05 -14.64
C LEU A 187 12.62 -20.26 -16.07
N VAL A 188 13.30 -21.37 -16.32
CA VAL A 188 13.81 -21.73 -17.65
C VAL A 188 13.15 -23.03 -18.13
N SER A 189 12.08 -22.86 -18.91
CA SER A 189 11.40 -23.85 -19.77
C SER A 189 10.33 -24.71 -19.05
N ARG A 190 9.11 -24.88 -19.57
CA ARG A 190 8.72 -25.11 -20.98
C ARG A 190 7.30 -24.65 -21.27
N HIS A 191 7.12 -24.06 -22.45
CA HIS A 191 5.86 -24.05 -23.18
C HIS A 191 5.34 -25.48 -23.40
N ASP A 192 4.04 -25.65 -23.20
CA ASP A 192 3.25 -26.78 -23.66
C ASP A 192 3.28 -26.89 -25.20
N GLY A 193 3.28 -28.12 -25.72
CA GLY A 193 2.94 -28.38 -27.11
C GLY A 193 3.82 -29.43 -27.78
N VAL A 194 3.19 -30.41 -28.40
CA VAL A 194 3.80 -31.41 -29.29
C VAL A 194 4.66 -30.69 -30.33
N GLY A 195 5.97 -30.92 -30.30
CA GLY A 195 6.91 -30.28 -31.20
C GLY A 195 6.61 -30.60 -32.66
N LEU A 196 6.64 -29.57 -33.51
CA LEU A 196 6.48 -29.66 -34.97
C LEU A 196 7.40 -30.71 -35.62
N GLY A 197 8.57 -30.97 -35.02
CA GLY A 197 9.50 -32.03 -35.47
C GLY A 197 8.96 -33.46 -35.30
N GLU A 198 8.13 -33.73 -34.29
CA GLU A 198 7.50 -35.05 -34.08
C GLU A 198 6.35 -35.28 -35.09
N LEU A 199 5.65 -34.21 -35.48
CA LEU A 199 4.63 -34.21 -36.54
C LEU A 199 5.25 -34.43 -37.93
N MET A 200 6.40 -33.80 -38.21
CA MET A 200 7.14 -34.03 -39.47
C MET A 200 7.71 -35.44 -39.56
N ARG A 201 8.14 -36.04 -38.43
CA ARG A 201 8.65 -37.43 -38.40
C ARG A 201 7.56 -38.46 -38.69
N ARG A 202 6.32 -38.21 -38.25
CA ARG A 202 5.15 -39.08 -38.53
C ARG A 202 4.65 -39.00 -39.97
N ALA A 203 4.82 -37.86 -40.65
CA ALA A 203 4.42 -37.69 -42.04
C ALA A 203 5.38 -38.37 -43.05
N LEU A 204 6.62 -38.65 -42.64
CA LEU A 204 7.68 -39.17 -43.52
C LEU A 204 7.95 -40.68 -43.39
N ASN A 205 7.33 -41.39 -42.44
CA ASN A 205 7.53 -42.84 -42.27
C ASN A 205 6.25 -43.58 -41.80
N PRO A 206 5.36 -44.00 -42.72
CA PRO A 206 4.08 -44.62 -42.37
C PRO A 206 4.09 -46.14 -42.18
N LYS A 207 5.24 -46.83 -42.13
CA LYS A 207 5.29 -48.31 -42.01
C LYS A 207 6.19 -48.81 -40.88
N ALA A 208 5.61 -48.99 -39.69
CA ALA A 208 6.03 -50.02 -38.71
C ALA A 208 5.10 -50.02 -37.48
N ALA A 209 3.90 -50.59 -37.61
CA ALA A 209 3.17 -51.26 -36.53
C ALA A 209 1.93 -51.93 -37.15
N GLY A 210 2.17 -52.99 -37.91
CA GLY A 210 1.10 -53.89 -38.35
C GLY A 210 0.58 -54.66 -37.14
N HIS A 211 -0.73 -54.61 -36.94
CA HIS A 211 -1.46 -55.64 -36.21
C HIS A 211 -1.77 -56.74 -37.23
N ASP A 212 -1.24 -57.93 -36.98
CA ASP A 212 -1.53 -59.16 -37.70
C ASP A 212 -2.94 -59.65 -37.33
N HIS A 213 -3.83 -59.80 -38.31
CA HIS A 213 -4.98 -60.71 -38.26
C HIS A 213 -5.44 -61.03 -39.69
N GLY A 214 -5.35 -62.32 -40.06
CA GLY A 214 -6.38 -62.99 -40.87
C GLY A 214 -6.39 -62.77 -42.38
N LYS A 215 -5.58 -63.58 -43.09
CA LYS A 215 -5.93 -64.42 -44.26
C LYS A 215 -7.24 -64.14 -45.06
N VAL A 216 -7.06 -64.06 -46.40
CA VAL A 216 -7.93 -64.47 -47.55
C VAL A 216 -8.79 -63.41 -48.28
N ASP A 217 -8.21 -62.86 -49.37
CA ASP A 217 -8.57 -62.91 -50.83
C ASP A 217 -10.02 -63.15 -51.33
N PRO A 218 -10.37 -62.97 -52.64
CA PRO A 218 -10.05 -61.97 -53.68
C PRO A 218 -11.31 -61.25 -54.20
N SER A 219 -11.12 -60.27 -55.09
CA SER A 219 -11.89 -60.08 -56.35
C SER A 219 -12.56 -58.71 -56.56
N ARG A 220 -12.13 -58.10 -57.67
CA ARG A 220 -12.87 -57.35 -58.73
C ARG A 220 -12.49 -55.86 -58.81
N TYR A 221 -11.72 -55.44 -59.82
CA TYR A 221 -12.17 -55.07 -61.19
C TYR A 221 -13.35 -54.08 -61.11
N ARG A 222 -13.36 -52.86 -61.65
CA ARG A 222 -12.91 -52.38 -62.97
C ARG A 222 -13.10 -50.84 -63.04
N PHE A 223 -12.20 -50.19 -63.79
CA PHE A 223 -12.42 -49.16 -64.83
C PHE A 223 -12.96 -47.74 -64.53
N ASN A 224 -12.13 -46.79 -65.01
CA ASN A 224 -12.37 -45.58 -65.84
C ASN A 224 -13.47 -44.57 -65.44
N ARG A 225 -13.14 -43.29 -65.23
CA ARG A 225 -12.66 -42.23 -66.16
C ARG A 225 -13.84 -41.45 -66.78
N LEU A 226 -13.85 -40.15 -66.45
CA LEU A 226 -14.38 -38.99 -67.20
C LEU A 226 -15.84 -39.06 -67.67
N LEU A 227 -16.66 -38.14 -67.15
CA LEU A 227 -16.80 -36.79 -67.74
C LEU A 227 -17.15 -35.79 -66.64
#